data_AF-A0A0U2Z6Z2-F1
#
_entry.id   AF-A0A0U2Z6Z2-F1
#
_cell.length_a   1.000
_cell.length_b   1.000
_cell.length_c   1.000
_cell.angle_alpha   90.00
_cell.angle_beta   90.00
_cell.angle_gamma   90.00
#
_symmetry.space_group_name_H-M   'P 1'
#
loop_
_entity.id
_entity.type
_entity.pdbx_description
1 polymer ?
#
loop_
_entity_poly.entity_id
_entity_poly.type
_entity_poly.pdbx_seq_one_letter_code
_entity_poly.pdbx_strand_id
1 'polypeptide(L)'
;MRQRWEPMHTAKVFVETNFRHCRGALLAGSVVRGQETATSDLDIVVFDETLMSSYRESMIFYGWPIEVFVYNLSSYKEFFEKDRKAAKPSMPRMVSEGIVLKDSGIMESIQQEAKALLEAGPEAWSSDTIRTKRYFITDVLDDLRGSDDRKERLFCVNTLSDLVSEFILRTEQKWIGSSKWVIRSLEAHDHELAVRFVEAFEHFYRTDETAHIIEFVESVLEPYGGRLFDGFSIGKAEAERKTEKL
;
A
#
# COMPACT_ATOMS: atom_id res chain seq x y z
N MET A 1 25.73 0.85 -25.02
CA MET A 1 25.28 0.92 -23.61
C MET A 1 26.31 0.18 -22.77
N ARG A 2 26.91 0.80 -21.74
CA ARG A 2 27.76 0.04 -20.81
C ARG A 2 26.86 -0.98 -20.11
N GLN A 3 27.25 -2.25 -20.17
CA GLN A 3 26.53 -3.32 -19.50
C GLN A 3 26.48 -2.98 -18.00
N ARG A 4 25.28 -2.83 -17.45
CA ARG A 4 25.09 -2.64 -16.01
C ARG A 4 25.76 -3.81 -15.30
N TRP A 5 26.43 -3.52 -14.19
CA TRP A 5 26.90 -4.58 -13.31
C TRP A 5 25.71 -5.37 -12.77
N GLU A 6 25.98 -6.59 -12.33
CA GLU A 6 24.96 -7.41 -11.69
C GLU A 6 24.36 -6.65 -10.48
N PRO A 7 23.02 -6.67 -10.27
CA PRO A 7 22.35 -5.88 -9.25
C PRO A 7 22.92 -6.07 -7.84
N MET A 8 23.10 -7.32 -7.41
CA MET A 8 23.59 -7.65 -6.08
C MET A 8 25.03 -7.15 -5.88
N HIS A 9 25.89 -7.33 -6.89
CA HIS A 9 27.24 -6.80 -6.87
C HIS A 9 27.25 -5.27 -6.74
N THR A 10 26.41 -4.58 -7.52
CA THR A 10 26.29 -3.11 -7.47
C THR A 10 25.84 -2.64 -6.09
N ALA A 11 24.83 -3.28 -5.51
CA ALA A 11 24.30 -2.93 -4.20
C ALA A 11 25.34 -3.13 -3.08
N LYS A 12 26.10 -4.23 -3.11
CA LYS A 12 27.19 -4.47 -2.15
C LYS A 12 28.27 -3.40 -2.23
N VAL A 13 28.77 -3.12 -3.44
CA VAL A 13 29.79 -2.08 -3.65
C VAL A 13 29.28 -0.70 -3.21
N PHE A 14 28.01 -0.39 -3.48
CA PHE A 14 27.38 0.85 -3.05
C PHE A 14 27.39 1.00 -1.52
N VAL A 15 26.95 -0.03 -0.80
CA VAL A 15 26.92 -0.03 0.67
C VAL A 15 28.33 0.06 1.26
N GLU A 16 29.29 -0.70 0.73
CA GLU A 16 30.67 -0.68 1.20
C GLU A 16 31.36 0.68 1.00
N THR A 17 31.04 1.36 -0.10
CA THR A 17 31.62 2.67 -0.46
C THR A 17 31.01 3.81 0.37
N ASN A 18 29.68 3.84 0.51
CA ASN A 18 28.96 4.99 1.05
C ASN A 18 28.51 4.82 2.51
N PHE A 19 28.37 3.58 2.99
CA PHE A 19 27.83 3.24 4.31
C PHE A 19 28.77 2.29 5.08
N ARG A 20 30.07 2.59 5.06
CA ARG A 20 31.12 1.74 5.64
C ARG A 20 30.91 1.46 7.13
N HIS A 21 30.30 2.38 7.87
CA HIS A 21 30.10 2.27 9.32
C HIS A 21 28.69 1.83 9.73
N CYS A 22 27.78 1.60 8.78
CA CYS A 22 26.43 1.16 9.12
C CYS A 22 26.45 -0.21 9.81
N ARG A 23 25.46 -0.44 10.67
CA ARG A 23 25.28 -1.68 11.43
C ARG A 23 24.60 -2.77 10.61
N GLY A 24 23.80 -2.39 9.63
CA GLY A 24 23.11 -3.33 8.76
C GLY A 24 22.69 -2.69 7.44
N ALA A 25 22.62 -3.47 6.39
CA ALA A 25 22.06 -3.05 5.11
C ALA A 25 21.45 -4.23 4.38
N LEU A 26 20.38 -3.98 3.63
CA LEU A 26 19.74 -4.97 2.76
C LEU A 26 19.38 -4.37 1.41
N LEU A 27 19.38 -5.22 0.39
CA LEU A 27 18.74 -4.96 -0.89
C LEU A 27 17.30 -5.46 -0.77
N ALA A 28 16.34 -4.66 -1.26
CA ALA A 28 14.93 -4.97 -1.26
C ALA A 28 14.35 -4.76 -2.67
N GLY A 29 13.03 -4.68 -2.75
CA GLY A 29 12.38 -4.20 -3.96
C GLY A 29 12.13 -5.27 -5.01
N SER A 30 11.87 -4.79 -6.24
CA SER A 30 11.48 -5.64 -7.36
C SER A 30 12.53 -6.66 -7.76
N VAL A 31 13.81 -6.30 -7.65
CA VAL A 31 14.97 -7.18 -7.95
C VAL A 31 15.02 -8.39 -7.04
N VAL A 32 14.79 -8.21 -5.73
CA VAL A 32 14.81 -9.34 -4.78
C VAL A 32 13.64 -10.30 -5.01
N ARG A 33 12.51 -9.79 -5.48
CA ARG A 33 11.33 -10.61 -5.81
C ARG A 33 11.39 -11.27 -7.19
N GLY A 34 12.43 -11.03 -8.01
CA GLY A 34 12.49 -11.50 -9.40
C GLY A 34 11.42 -10.88 -10.30
N GLN A 35 10.97 -9.67 -9.96
CA GLN A 35 9.91 -8.91 -10.64
C GLN A 35 10.47 -7.62 -11.25
N GLU A 36 11.77 -7.53 -11.43
CA GLU A 36 12.43 -6.37 -11.99
C GLU A 36 12.09 -6.17 -13.48
N THR A 37 12.07 -4.92 -13.89
CA THR A 37 11.93 -4.51 -15.29
C THR A 37 13.18 -3.77 -15.73
N ALA A 38 13.29 -3.44 -17.02
CA ALA A 38 14.40 -2.62 -17.53
C ALA A 38 14.53 -1.25 -16.81
N THR A 39 13.43 -0.78 -16.20
CA THR A 39 13.34 0.50 -15.48
C THR A 39 13.38 0.34 -13.96
N SER A 40 13.63 -0.87 -13.42
CA SER A 40 13.74 -1.07 -11.98
C SER A 40 14.96 -0.35 -11.40
N ASP A 41 14.76 0.16 -10.20
CA ASP A 41 15.75 0.66 -9.26
C ASP A 41 16.23 -0.44 -8.30
N LEU A 42 17.31 -0.15 -7.58
CA LEU A 42 17.75 -0.90 -6.43
C LEU A 42 17.26 -0.21 -5.16
N ASP A 43 16.32 -0.83 -4.46
CA ASP A 43 15.85 -0.38 -3.15
C ASP A 43 16.84 -0.85 -2.08
N ILE A 44 17.54 0.06 -1.40
CA ILE A 44 18.52 -0.30 -0.37
C ILE A 44 18.09 0.30 0.96
N VAL A 45 17.94 -0.54 1.99
CA VAL A 45 17.65 -0.09 3.35
C VAL A 45 18.93 -0.19 4.18
N VAL A 46 19.30 0.90 4.86
CA VAL A 46 20.52 1.00 5.67
C VAL A 46 20.14 1.36 7.11
N PHE A 47 20.78 0.68 8.05
CA PHE A 47 20.68 0.92 9.49
C PHE A 47 22.03 1.44 10.01
N ASP A 48 22.10 2.72 10.33
CA ASP A 48 23.29 3.41 10.82
C ASP A 48 23.01 4.10 12.17
N GLU A 49 23.68 3.65 13.23
CA GLU A 49 23.49 4.18 14.58
C GLU A 49 24.00 5.60 14.76
N THR A 50 24.92 6.05 13.90
CA THR A 50 25.51 7.41 13.96
C THR A 50 24.61 8.47 13.32
N LEU A 51 23.50 8.04 12.70
CA LEU A 51 22.62 8.91 11.96
C LEU A 51 21.74 9.76 12.89
N MET A 52 21.82 11.08 12.69
CA MET A 52 21.03 12.07 13.45
C MET A 52 19.55 12.12 13.02
N SER A 53 19.26 11.91 11.73
CA SER A 53 17.92 11.98 11.17
C SER A 53 17.76 10.99 10.01
N SER A 54 16.66 10.22 10.00
CA SER A 54 16.35 9.33 8.87
C SER A 54 16.13 10.12 7.59
N TYR A 55 16.58 9.56 6.47
CA TYR A 55 16.37 10.18 5.17
C TYR A 55 16.19 9.14 4.07
N ARG A 56 15.73 9.63 2.92
CA ARG A 56 15.64 8.87 1.68
C ARG A 56 16.29 9.68 0.58
N GLU A 57 17.09 9.01 -0.24
CA GLU A 57 17.81 9.65 -1.34
C GLU A 57 17.73 8.75 -2.59
N SER A 58 17.68 9.38 -3.77
CA SER A 58 17.71 8.69 -5.05
C SER A 58 18.92 9.14 -5.86
N MET A 59 19.66 8.21 -6.43
CA MET A 59 20.86 8.52 -7.20
C MET A 59 21.17 7.47 -8.27
N ILE A 60 22.14 7.76 -9.15
CA ILE A 60 22.65 6.79 -10.12
C ILE A 60 24.03 6.31 -9.68
N PHE A 61 24.21 4.99 -9.57
CA PHE A 61 25.48 4.36 -9.22
C PHE A 61 25.81 3.23 -10.20
N TYR A 62 26.95 3.32 -10.89
CA TYR A 62 27.34 2.39 -11.98
C TYR A 62 26.22 2.10 -13.00
N GLY A 63 25.39 3.10 -13.30
CA GLY A 63 24.30 3.00 -14.28
C GLY A 63 23.00 2.40 -13.74
N TRP A 64 22.94 2.05 -12.45
CA TRP A 64 21.73 1.68 -11.74
C TRP A 64 21.09 2.89 -11.05
N PRO A 65 19.79 3.13 -11.22
CA PRO A 65 19.02 3.91 -10.28
C PRO A 65 18.99 3.20 -8.93
N ILE A 66 19.29 3.93 -7.86
CA ILE A 66 19.24 3.45 -6.48
C ILE A 66 18.33 4.38 -5.70
N GLU A 67 17.38 3.82 -4.96
CA GLU A 67 16.67 4.51 -3.89
C GLU A 67 17.19 3.95 -2.56
N VAL A 68 17.82 4.80 -1.75
CA VAL A 68 18.36 4.40 -0.45
C VAL A 68 17.53 5.00 0.68
N PHE A 69 17.17 4.16 1.64
CA PHE A 69 16.41 4.50 2.83
C PHE A 69 17.30 4.29 4.06
N VAL A 70 17.66 5.36 4.75
CA VAL A 70 18.64 5.32 5.83
C VAL A 70 17.96 5.67 7.15
N TYR A 71 18.09 4.76 8.12
CA TYR A 71 17.51 4.86 9.45
C TYR A 71 18.57 4.62 10.52
N ASN A 72 18.37 5.16 11.72
CA ASN A 72 19.05 4.67 12.91
C ASN A 72 18.23 3.59 13.62
N LEU A 73 18.78 3.00 14.68
CA LEU A 73 18.19 1.86 15.38
C LEU A 73 16.96 2.18 16.25
N SER A 74 16.59 3.45 16.38
CA SER A 74 15.34 3.87 17.04
C SER A 74 14.29 4.32 16.03
N SER A 75 14.69 5.17 15.08
CA SER A 75 13.79 5.78 14.10
C SER A 75 13.08 4.78 13.20
N TYR A 76 13.71 3.66 12.82
CA TYR A 76 13.06 2.68 11.95
C TYR A 76 11.75 2.13 12.54
N LYS A 77 11.67 2.02 13.88
CA LYS A 77 10.47 1.57 14.59
C LYS A 77 9.31 2.55 14.42
N GLU A 78 9.61 3.85 14.38
CA GLU A 78 8.60 4.88 14.11
C GLU A 78 8.04 4.77 12.70
N PHE A 79 8.87 4.39 11.71
CA PHE A 79 8.42 4.18 10.34
C PHE A 79 7.59 2.90 10.21
N PHE A 80 7.95 1.82 10.90
CA PHE A 80 7.11 0.63 11.02
C PHE A 80 5.73 0.97 11.59
N GLU A 81 5.67 1.79 12.65
CA GLU A 81 4.40 2.19 13.25
C GLU A 81 3.59 3.12 12.35
N LYS A 82 4.24 4.04 11.63
CA LYS A 82 3.58 4.89 10.62
C LYS A 82 2.95 4.03 9.52
N ASP A 83 3.69 3.05 9.01
CA ASP A 83 3.22 2.11 7.99
C ASP A 83 2.06 1.26 8.52
N ARG A 84 2.13 0.80 9.78
CA ARG A 84 1.05 0.07 10.46
C ARG A 84 -0.23 0.88 10.54
N LYS A 85 -0.16 2.13 11.01
CA LYS A 85 -1.30 3.05 11.11
C LYS A 85 -1.90 3.37 9.73
N ALA A 86 -1.05 3.59 8.74
CA ALA A 86 -1.47 3.84 7.36
C ALA A 86 -1.96 2.58 6.64
N ALA A 87 -1.76 1.39 7.23
CA ALA A 87 -1.94 0.08 6.60
C ALA A 87 -1.19 -0.10 5.27
N LYS A 88 -0.08 0.63 5.06
CA LYS A 88 0.76 0.56 3.87
C LYS A 88 2.14 0.08 4.29
N PRO A 89 2.42 -1.24 4.26
CA PRO A 89 3.60 -1.80 4.89
C PRO A 89 4.83 -1.73 3.98
N SER A 90 5.23 -0.54 3.53
CA SER A 90 6.33 -0.37 2.59
C SER A 90 7.67 -0.80 3.22
N MET A 91 8.04 -0.18 4.34
CA MET A 91 9.30 -0.45 5.01
C MET A 91 9.34 -1.86 5.64
N PRO A 92 8.32 -2.33 6.39
CA PRO A 92 8.31 -3.70 6.90
C PRO A 92 8.45 -4.75 5.80
N ARG A 93 7.80 -4.55 4.65
CA ARG A 93 7.91 -5.47 3.51
C ARG A 93 9.32 -5.49 2.94
N MET A 94 9.90 -4.32 2.65
CA MET A 94 11.28 -4.22 2.18
C MET A 94 12.27 -4.92 3.11
N VAL A 95 12.09 -4.74 4.42
CA VAL A 95 12.97 -5.35 5.43
C VAL A 95 12.79 -6.86 5.51
N SER A 96 11.55 -7.34 5.61
CA SER A 96 11.25 -8.76 5.77
C SER A 96 11.66 -9.62 4.57
N GLU A 97 11.50 -9.10 3.35
CA GLU A 97 11.81 -9.78 2.09
C GLU A 97 13.28 -9.56 1.66
N GLY A 98 13.94 -8.55 2.21
CA GLY A 98 15.24 -8.08 1.76
C GLY A 98 16.39 -9.09 1.92
N ILE A 99 17.32 -9.07 0.97
CA ILE A 99 18.57 -9.82 1.04
C ILE A 99 19.62 -8.98 1.76
N VAL A 100 20.16 -9.51 2.85
CA VAL A 100 21.18 -8.84 3.66
C VAL A 100 22.45 -8.63 2.83
N LEU A 101 22.89 -7.37 2.74
CA LEU A 101 24.14 -6.96 2.10
C LEU A 101 25.27 -6.83 3.13
N LYS A 102 24.94 -6.41 4.34
CA LYS A 102 25.88 -6.21 5.45
C LYS A 102 25.14 -6.40 6.77
N ASP A 103 25.79 -7.04 7.73
CA ASP A 103 25.25 -7.24 9.07
C ASP A 103 26.35 -7.21 10.13
N SER A 104 26.03 -6.60 11.27
CA SER A 104 26.86 -6.57 12.48
C SER A 104 26.16 -7.26 13.67
N GLY A 105 25.22 -8.15 13.37
CA GLY A 105 24.45 -8.96 14.32
C GLY A 105 23.07 -8.39 14.67
N ILE A 106 22.50 -7.52 13.83
CA ILE A 106 21.20 -6.87 14.10
C ILE A 106 20.11 -7.27 13.08
N MET A 107 20.50 -7.74 11.90
CA MET A 107 19.55 -7.87 10.79
C MET A 107 18.50 -8.95 11.03
N GLU A 108 18.87 -10.09 11.62
CA GLU A 108 17.91 -11.16 11.91
C GLU A 108 16.76 -10.67 12.81
N SER A 109 17.09 -9.99 13.91
CA SER A 109 16.10 -9.42 14.84
C SER A 109 15.16 -8.43 14.15
N ILE A 110 15.72 -7.52 13.35
CA ILE A 110 14.95 -6.51 12.63
C ILE A 110 14.04 -7.14 11.56
N GLN A 111 14.51 -8.18 10.86
CA GLN A 111 13.69 -8.92 9.89
C GLN A 111 12.58 -9.71 10.58
N GLN A 112 12.82 -10.27 11.76
CA GLN A 112 11.79 -10.94 12.57
C GLN A 112 10.72 -9.94 13.06
N GLU A 113 11.12 -8.76 13.55
CA GLU A 113 10.19 -7.68 13.91
C GLU A 113 9.29 -7.29 12.72
N ALA A 114 9.88 -7.15 11.52
CA ALA A 114 9.14 -6.82 10.31
C ALA A 114 8.13 -7.91 9.91
N LYS A 115 8.53 -9.18 9.98
CA LYS A 115 7.65 -10.34 9.70
C LYS A 115 6.48 -10.41 10.68
N ALA A 116 6.77 -10.29 11.98
CA ALA A 116 5.75 -10.30 13.02
C ALA A 116 4.73 -9.17 12.83
N LEU A 117 5.19 -7.97 12.45
CA LEU A 117 4.29 -6.86 12.14
C LEU A 117 3.42 -7.17 10.93
N LEU A 118 3.98 -7.70 9.84
CA LEU A 118 3.23 -8.07 8.64
C LEU A 118 2.18 -9.15 8.91
N GLU A 119 2.51 -10.15 9.73
CA GLU A 119 1.59 -11.21 10.15
C GLU A 119 0.44 -10.68 11.01
N ALA A 120 0.72 -9.69 11.88
CA ALA A 120 -0.28 -9.10 12.76
C ALA A 120 -1.33 -8.24 12.01
N GLY A 121 -0.98 -7.68 10.85
CA GLY A 121 -1.87 -6.80 10.09
C GLY A 121 -1.97 -5.37 10.66
N PRO A 122 -2.66 -4.47 9.93
CA PRO A 122 -2.97 -3.13 10.42
C PRO A 122 -4.04 -3.13 11.53
N GLU A 123 -4.19 -1.98 12.17
CA GLU A 123 -5.28 -1.76 13.12
C GLU A 123 -6.65 -1.89 12.45
N ALA A 124 -7.58 -2.51 13.18
CA ALA A 124 -8.98 -2.56 12.80
C ALA A 124 -9.56 -1.14 12.69
N TRP A 125 -10.37 -0.92 11.66
CA TRP A 125 -11.20 0.28 11.60
C TRP A 125 -12.27 0.25 12.67
N SER A 126 -12.59 1.42 13.22
CA SER A 126 -13.77 1.57 14.06
C SER A 126 -15.04 1.48 13.21
N SER A 127 -16.18 1.22 13.85
CA SER A 127 -17.49 1.27 13.19
C SER A 127 -17.75 2.62 12.52
N ASP A 128 -17.30 3.72 13.14
CA ASP A 128 -17.42 5.08 12.59
C ASP A 128 -16.57 5.26 11.32
N THR A 129 -15.36 4.68 11.27
CA THR A 129 -14.54 4.70 10.05
C THR A 129 -15.18 3.88 8.93
N ILE A 130 -15.67 2.67 9.22
CA ILE A 130 -16.38 1.83 8.24
C ILE A 130 -17.60 2.59 7.70
N ARG A 131 -18.41 3.18 8.59
CA ARG A 131 -19.56 4.00 8.22
C ARG A 131 -19.19 5.18 7.32
N THR A 132 -18.12 5.89 7.65
CA THR A 132 -17.62 7.04 6.87
C THR A 132 -17.15 6.60 5.48
N LYS A 133 -16.40 5.50 5.39
CA LYS A 133 -15.96 4.96 4.10
C LYS A 133 -17.11 4.46 3.24
N ARG A 134 -18.10 3.77 3.84
CA ARG A 134 -19.34 3.37 3.15
C ARG A 134 -20.07 4.57 2.54
N TYR A 135 -20.17 5.68 3.28
CA TYR A 135 -20.78 6.90 2.76
C TYR A 135 -20.02 7.44 1.55
N PHE A 136 -18.70 7.62 1.64
CA PHE A 136 -17.91 8.15 0.53
C PHE A 136 -17.92 7.24 -0.70
N ILE A 137 -17.96 5.91 -0.53
CA ILE A 137 -18.15 4.99 -1.66
C ILE A 137 -19.53 5.16 -2.27
N THR A 138 -20.56 5.32 -1.44
CA THR A 138 -21.95 5.53 -1.90
C THR A 138 -22.08 6.82 -2.70
N ASP A 139 -21.48 7.91 -2.22
CA ASP A 139 -21.50 9.23 -2.85
C ASP A 139 -20.93 9.17 -4.28
N VAL A 140 -19.72 8.61 -4.43
CA VAL A 140 -19.08 8.46 -5.75
C VAL A 140 -19.84 7.46 -6.64
N LEU A 141 -20.44 6.42 -6.06
CA LEU A 141 -21.26 5.46 -6.79
C LEU A 141 -22.54 6.09 -7.34
N ASP A 142 -23.18 6.97 -6.57
CA ASP A 142 -24.38 7.69 -7.00
C ASP A 142 -24.02 8.75 -8.06
N ASP A 143 -22.86 9.42 -7.96
CA ASP A 143 -22.32 10.28 -9.03
C ASP A 143 -22.08 9.50 -10.33
N LEU A 144 -21.49 8.30 -10.24
CA LEU A 144 -21.27 7.42 -11.40
C LEU A 144 -22.60 7.03 -12.07
N ARG A 145 -23.65 6.80 -11.29
CA ARG A 145 -25.00 6.45 -11.77
C ARG A 145 -25.71 7.62 -12.43
N GLY A 146 -25.50 8.83 -11.92
CA GLY A 146 -26.15 10.04 -12.40
C GLY A 146 -25.46 10.70 -13.60
N SER A 147 -24.22 10.30 -13.93
CA SER A 147 -23.44 10.97 -14.96
C SER A 147 -23.63 10.36 -16.36
N ASP A 148 -24.04 11.20 -17.30
CA ASP A 148 -24.04 10.89 -18.74
C ASP A 148 -22.69 11.25 -19.42
N ASP A 149 -21.85 12.10 -18.79
CA ASP A 149 -20.53 12.48 -19.35
C ASP A 149 -19.48 11.40 -19.05
N ARG A 150 -18.97 10.78 -20.10
CA ARG A 150 -17.88 9.81 -20.02
C ARG A 150 -16.65 10.34 -19.26
N LYS A 151 -16.33 11.64 -19.40
CA LYS A 151 -15.19 12.24 -18.71
C LYS A 151 -15.37 12.18 -17.21
N GLU A 152 -16.55 12.54 -16.71
CA GLU A 152 -16.88 12.45 -15.29
C GLU A 152 -16.88 11.01 -14.82
N ARG A 153 -17.48 10.08 -15.59
CA ARG A 153 -17.47 8.64 -15.29
C ARG A 153 -16.04 8.08 -15.15
N LEU A 154 -15.10 8.49 -16.00
CA LEU A 154 -13.68 8.07 -15.88
C LEU A 154 -13.07 8.47 -14.52
N PHE A 155 -13.35 9.68 -14.03
CA PHE A 155 -12.85 10.14 -12.73
C PHE A 155 -13.59 9.49 -11.55
N CYS A 156 -14.90 9.25 -11.67
CA CYS A 156 -15.67 8.51 -10.67
C CYS A 156 -15.16 7.07 -10.54
N VAL A 157 -14.95 6.37 -11.66
CA VAL A 157 -14.41 5.00 -11.67
C VAL A 157 -13.01 4.96 -11.08
N ASN A 158 -12.11 5.89 -11.45
CA ASN A 158 -10.77 5.95 -10.86
C ASN A 158 -10.82 6.16 -9.33
N THR A 159 -11.75 7.00 -8.84
CA THR A 159 -11.92 7.24 -7.41
C THR A 159 -12.49 6.01 -6.70
N LEU A 160 -13.48 5.33 -7.32
CA LEU A 160 -14.06 4.09 -6.81
C LEU A 160 -13.04 2.97 -6.69
N SER A 161 -12.12 2.81 -7.65
CA SER A 161 -11.11 1.74 -7.55
C SER A 161 -10.25 1.86 -6.29
N ASP A 162 -9.87 3.09 -5.92
CA ASP A 162 -9.07 3.33 -4.72
C ASP A 162 -9.92 3.13 -3.44
N LEU A 163 -11.12 3.70 -3.39
CA LEU A 163 -11.98 3.61 -2.21
C LEU A 163 -12.43 2.17 -1.93
N VAL A 164 -12.81 1.44 -2.96
CA VAL A 164 -13.37 0.08 -2.83
C VAL A 164 -12.28 -0.93 -2.50
N SER A 165 -11.10 -0.83 -3.14
CA SER A 165 -9.97 -1.71 -2.81
C SER A 165 -9.45 -1.47 -1.39
N GLU A 166 -9.38 -0.21 -0.94
CA GLU A 166 -9.07 0.13 0.45
C GLU A 166 -10.11 -0.47 1.40
N PHE A 167 -11.40 -0.30 1.09
CA PHE A 167 -12.49 -0.77 1.94
C PHE A 167 -12.45 -2.28 2.14
N ILE A 168 -12.39 -3.06 1.06
CA ILE A 168 -12.31 -4.53 1.09
C ILE A 168 -11.17 -5.00 1.99
N LEU A 169 -9.97 -4.45 1.79
CA LEU A 169 -8.80 -4.89 2.54
C LEU A 169 -8.87 -4.45 4.00
N ARG A 170 -9.30 -3.22 4.28
CA ARG A 170 -9.26 -2.67 5.64
C ARG A 170 -10.37 -3.20 6.54
N THR A 171 -11.53 -3.54 6.02
CA THR A 171 -12.58 -4.20 6.81
C THR A 171 -12.15 -5.60 7.26
N GLU A 172 -11.27 -6.26 6.51
CA GLU A 172 -10.68 -7.57 6.82
C GLU A 172 -9.29 -7.48 7.49
N GLN A 173 -8.91 -6.29 7.99
CA GLN A 173 -7.60 -6.02 8.60
C GLN A 173 -6.42 -6.49 7.73
N LYS A 174 -6.49 -6.24 6.43
CA LYS A 174 -5.43 -6.52 5.46
C LYS A 174 -4.69 -5.26 5.06
N TRP A 175 -3.44 -5.46 4.66
CA TRP A 175 -2.56 -4.42 4.18
C TRP A 175 -3.00 -3.89 2.82
N ILE A 176 -3.11 -2.57 2.70
CA ILE A 176 -3.38 -1.89 1.42
C ILE A 176 -2.09 -1.61 0.65
N GLY A 177 -2.25 -1.32 -0.63
CA GLY A 177 -1.17 -0.95 -1.53
C GLY A 177 -1.43 0.38 -2.22
N SER A 178 -0.46 0.80 -3.02
CA SER A 178 -0.58 1.92 -3.97
C SER A 178 -0.11 1.49 -5.35
N SER A 179 -0.74 2.04 -6.39
CA SER A 179 -0.41 1.73 -7.79
C SER A 179 -0.40 0.21 -8.03
N LYS A 180 0.74 -0.38 -8.44
CA LYS A 180 0.90 -1.83 -8.66
C LYS A 180 0.56 -2.69 -7.44
N TRP A 181 0.69 -2.14 -6.23
CA TRP A 181 0.43 -2.87 -5.00
C TRP A 181 -1.05 -2.99 -4.66
N VAL A 182 -1.94 -2.19 -5.26
CA VAL A 182 -3.39 -2.34 -5.04
C VAL A 182 -3.82 -3.75 -5.43
N ILE A 183 -3.53 -4.17 -6.66
CA ILE A 183 -3.92 -5.50 -7.13
C ILE A 183 -3.16 -6.62 -6.42
N ARG A 184 -1.86 -6.44 -6.14
CA ARG A 184 -1.06 -7.44 -5.41
C ARG A 184 -1.59 -7.69 -4.00
N SER A 185 -2.05 -6.64 -3.31
CA SER A 185 -2.68 -6.77 -2.00
C SER A 185 -4.02 -7.49 -2.07
N LEU A 186 -4.83 -7.20 -3.09
CA LEU A 186 -6.09 -7.92 -3.32
C LEU A 186 -5.83 -9.40 -3.61
N GLU A 187 -4.90 -9.72 -4.52
CA GLU A 187 -4.54 -11.11 -4.86
C GLU A 187 -3.99 -11.89 -3.65
N ALA A 188 -3.19 -11.24 -2.80
CA ALA A 188 -2.66 -11.86 -1.59
C ALA A 188 -3.74 -12.10 -0.52
N HIS A 189 -4.85 -11.36 -0.57
CA HIS A 189 -5.98 -11.53 0.33
C HIS A 189 -6.96 -12.59 -0.18
N ASP A 190 -7.42 -12.44 -1.42
CA ASP A 190 -8.39 -13.30 -2.09
C ASP A 190 -8.24 -13.14 -3.61
N HIS A 191 -7.76 -14.21 -4.26
CA HIS A 191 -7.51 -14.22 -5.70
C HIS A 191 -8.80 -14.09 -6.53
N GLU A 192 -9.89 -14.76 -6.14
CA GLU A 192 -11.16 -14.70 -6.89
C GLU A 192 -11.80 -13.33 -6.77
N LEU A 193 -11.73 -12.71 -5.60
CA LEU A 193 -12.15 -11.33 -5.41
C LEU A 193 -11.32 -10.36 -6.26
N ALA A 194 -10.00 -10.55 -6.33
CA ALA A 194 -9.12 -9.71 -7.15
C ALA A 194 -9.46 -9.81 -8.64
N VAL A 195 -9.76 -11.02 -9.13
CA VAL A 195 -10.22 -11.24 -10.52
C VAL A 195 -11.52 -10.48 -10.79
N ARG A 196 -12.55 -10.66 -9.95
CA ARG A 196 -13.83 -9.94 -10.11
C ARG A 196 -13.67 -8.43 -10.05
N PHE A 197 -12.80 -7.93 -9.17
CA PHE A 197 -12.47 -6.51 -9.09
C PHE A 197 -11.89 -6.03 -10.43
N VAL A 198 -10.90 -6.71 -10.99
CA VAL A 198 -10.30 -6.29 -12.27
C VAL A 198 -11.31 -6.38 -13.42
N GLU A 199 -12.08 -7.46 -13.49
CA GLU A 199 -13.09 -7.66 -14.54
C GLU A 199 -14.14 -6.55 -14.57
N ALA A 200 -14.67 -6.16 -13.41
CA ALA A 200 -15.67 -5.10 -13.32
C ALA A 200 -15.15 -3.75 -13.85
N PHE A 201 -13.92 -3.37 -13.47
CA PHE A 201 -13.32 -2.10 -13.89
C PHE A 201 -12.82 -2.15 -15.34
N GLU A 202 -12.25 -3.26 -15.78
CA GLU A 202 -11.81 -3.46 -17.17
C GLU A 202 -13.00 -3.42 -18.15
N HIS A 203 -14.15 -4.00 -17.77
CA HIS A 203 -15.37 -3.94 -18.57
C HIS A 203 -15.78 -2.50 -18.87
N PHE A 204 -15.77 -1.62 -17.86
CA PHE A 204 -16.03 -0.19 -18.06
C PHE A 204 -15.03 0.46 -19.01
N TYR A 205 -13.73 0.21 -18.86
CA TYR A 205 -12.73 0.81 -19.74
C TYR A 205 -12.88 0.38 -21.21
N ARG A 206 -13.38 -0.83 -21.45
CA ARG A 206 -13.62 -1.36 -22.81
C ARG A 206 -14.95 -0.90 -23.41
N THR A 207 -16.00 -0.80 -22.62
CA THR A 207 -17.39 -0.67 -23.11
C THR A 207 -18.08 0.64 -22.73
N ASP A 208 -17.54 1.37 -21.76
CA ASP A 208 -18.17 2.53 -21.11
C ASP A 208 -19.43 2.18 -20.27
N GLU A 209 -19.75 0.90 -20.10
CA GLU A 209 -20.88 0.43 -19.30
C GLU A 209 -20.54 0.40 -17.80
N THR A 210 -21.42 0.95 -16.96
CA THR A 210 -21.18 1.11 -15.52
C THR A 210 -21.82 0.02 -14.66
N ALA A 211 -22.74 -0.77 -15.22
CA ALA A 211 -23.54 -1.75 -14.48
C ALA A 211 -22.69 -2.75 -13.68
N HIS A 212 -21.63 -3.30 -14.28
CA HIS A 212 -20.75 -4.28 -13.64
C HIS A 212 -19.99 -3.71 -12.44
N ILE A 213 -19.48 -2.47 -12.54
CA ILE A 213 -18.85 -1.77 -11.41
C ILE A 213 -19.88 -1.55 -10.32
N ILE A 214 -21.07 -1.07 -10.69
CA ILE A 214 -22.14 -0.77 -9.74
C ILE A 214 -22.52 -2.02 -8.94
N GLU A 215 -22.81 -3.13 -9.62
CA GLU A 215 -23.17 -4.40 -8.98
C GLU A 215 -22.05 -4.93 -8.08
N PHE A 216 -20.79 -4.86 -8.54
CA PHE A 216 -19.64 -5.26 -7.74
C PHE A 216 -19.51 -4.42 -6.47
N VAL A 217 -19.58 -3.09 -6.57
CA VAL A 217 -19.46 -2.19 -5.41
C VAL A 217 -20.60 -2.39 -4.42
N GLU A 218 -21.83 -2.57 -4.89
CA GLU A 218 -22.96 -2.87 -4.01
C GLU A 218 -22.77 -4.21 -3.28
N SER A 219 -22.27 -5.24 -3.96
CA SER A 219 -21.97 -6.53 -3.32
C SER A 219 -20.89 -6.42 -2.22
N VAL A 220 -19.93 -5.51 -2.37
CA VAL A 220 -18.89 -5.24 -1.37
C VAL A 220 -19.47 -4.53 -0.15
N LEU A 221 -20.43 -3.62 -0.35
CA LEU A 221 -21.04 -2.85 0.73
C LEU A 221 -22.11 -3.64 1.49
N GLU A 222 -22.77 -4.61 0.84
CA GLU A 222 -23.91 -5.35 1.38
C GLU A 222 -23.65 -5.99 2.76
N PRO A 223 -22.53 -6.69 3.01
CA PRO A 223 -22.23 -7.26 4.32
C PRO A 223 -22.12 -6.24 5.45
N TYR A 224 -21.88 -4.96 5.10
CA TYR A 224 -21.74 -3.87 6.06
C TYR A 224 -22.98 -2.98 6.13
N GLY A 225 -24.11 -3.43 5.55
CA GLY A 225 -25.39 -2.73 5.54
C GLY A 225 -25.69 -1.95 4.25
N GLY A 226 -25.00 -2.26 3.16
CA GLY A 226 -25.24 -1.71 1.82
C GLY A 226 -24.78 -0.26 1.63
N ARG A 227 -25.39 0.43 0.67
CA ARG A 227 -25.19 1.87 0.45
C ARG A 227 -25.60 2.70 1.67
N LEU A 228 -25.00 3.86 1.83
CA LEU A 228 -25.27 4.78 2.93
C LEU A 228 -25.24 6.22 2.44
N PHE A 229 -26.40 6.86 2.45
CA PHE A 229 -26.53 8.31 2.26
C PHE A 229 -27.43 8.88 3.35
N ASP A 230 -28.66 8.37 3.42
CA ASP A 230 -29.64 8.81 4.40
C ASP A 230 -29.20 8.49 5.84
N GLY A 231 -29.37 9.48 6.72
CA GLY A 231 -28.89 9.46 8.10
C GLY A 231 -27.38 9.57 8.27
N PHE A 232 -26.55 9.74 7.22
CA PHE A 232 -25.12 10.01 7.39
C PHE A 232 -24.87 11.37 8.05
N SER A 233 -23.93 11.42 9.00
CA SER A 233 -23.48 12.67 9.59
C SER A 233 -22.06 12.54 10.16
N ILE A 234 -21.30 13.62 10.03
CA ILE A 234 -19.98 13.80 10.64
C ILE A 234 -20.00 15.09 11.49
N GLY A 235 -19.36 15.07 12.65
CA GLY A 235 -19.29 16.23 13.56
C GLY A 235 -20.54 16.50 14.42
N LYS A 236 -21.70 15.87 14.14
CA LYS A 236 -22.86 15.90 15.05
C LYS A 236 -22.53 15.17 16.36
N ALA A 237 -23.02 15.67 17.49
CA ALA A 237 -22.82 15.02 18.78
C ALA A 237 -23.53 13.65 18.79
N GLU A 238 -22.97 12.65 19.48
CA GLU A 238 -23.48 11.27 19.42
C GLU A 238 -24.93 11.15 19.93
N ALA A 239 -25.33 11.98 20.89
CA ALA A 239 -26.69 12.07 21.39
C ALA A 239 -27.71 12.51 20.32
N GLU A 240 -27.27 13.26 19.31
CA GLU A 240 -28.13 13.78 18.22
C GLU A 240 -28.25 12.79 17.06
N ARG A 241 -27.38 11.77 16.99
CA ARG A 241 -27.40 10.74 15.94
C ARG A 241 -28.48 9.69 16.16
N LYS A 242 -28.96 9.51 17.40
CA LYS A 242 -29.94 8.47 17.77
C LYS A 242 -31.41 8.87 17.55
N THR A 243 -31.68 10.08 17.07
CA THR A 243 -33.06 10.55 16.85
C THR A 243 -33.59 10.24 15.44
N GLU A 244 -32.76 9.69 14.55
CA GLU A 244 -33.15 9.43 13.16
C GLU A 244 -33.39 7.92 12.93
N LYS A 245 -34.68 7.57 12.88
CA LYS A 245 -35.35 6.31 12.47
C LYS A 245 -35.81 5.35 13.58
N LEU A 246 -37.00 5.64 14.09
CA LEU A 246 -38.09 4.67 14.25
C LEU A 246 -38.79 4.48 12.88
#